data_AF-A0A842PIA2-F1
#
_entry.id   AF-A0A842PIA2-F1
#
_cell.length_a   1.000
_cell.length_b   1.000
_cell.length_c   1.000
_cell.angle_alpha   90.00
_cell.angle_beta   90.00
_cell.angle_gamma   90.00
#
_symmetry.space_group_name_H-M   'P 1'
#
loop_
_entity.id
_entity.type
_entity.pdbx_description
1 polymer ?
#
loop_
_entity_poly.entity_id
_entity_poly.type
_entity_poly.pdbx_seq_one_letter_code
_entity_poly.pdbx_strand_id
1 'polypeptide(L)'
;MIDEEETFKRFGYFSTDLKPKSNKKIIAVCDICDKIREVAKSQYHALCHHCAIRTEERSIKIGKRNKGKIISEERKEILRKKMKGEGNPMYGKHHTKESKQKIKDNIPDKSGKNNPNWHGGKIKLICPVCETIFERTPSEIKTGRGKHCSLSCSRKARKIQTHHTKPELIFEQICKKYDLQYKYTGDGSFWIGKNPSVNPDFVNCNGKKIAIEIFGDYWHSPLLNRNLDYNRTYKGRKEILKKYGWKLVIFWESDLIRNDAEQFILQQLERGV
;
A
#
# COMPACT_ATOMS: atom_id res chain seq x y z
N MET A 1 -47.71 -3.36 -19.03
CA MET A 1 -49.10 -3.69 -19.39
C MET A 1 -49.29 -3.61 -20.90
N ILE A 2 -50.22 -4.39 -21.46
CA ILE A 2 -50.59 -4.28 -22.88
C ILE A 2 -51.81 -3.37 -22.96
N ASP A 3 -51.77 -2.40 -23.86
CA ASP A 3 -52.90 -1.53 -24.15
C ASP A 3 -53.77 -2.23 -25.21
N GLU A 4 -54.78 -2.97 -24.77
CA GLU A 4 -55.64 -3.76 -25.65
C GLU A 4 -56.52 -2.88 -26.56
N GLU A 5 -56.99 -1.73 -26.05
CA GLU A 5 -57.82 -0.81 -26.82
C GLU A 5 -57.01 -0.21 -27.98
N GLU A 6 -55.83 0.33 -27.70
CA GLU A 6 -54.97 0.92 -28.73
C GLU A 6 -54.39 -0.17 -29.66
N THR A 7 -54.13 -1.37 -29.14
CA THR A 7 -53.70 -2.52 -29.97
C THR A 7 -54.80 -2.92 -30.96
N PHE A 8 -56.05 -3.05 -30.51
CA PHE A 8 -57.17 -3.37 -31.38
C PHE A 8 -57.43 -2.27 -32.40
N LYS A 9 -57.40 -1.00 -31.96
CA LYS A 9 -57.58 0.16 -32.83
C LYS A 9 -56.54 0.23 -33.95
N ARG A 10 -55.27 -0.07 -33.65
CA ARG A 10 -54.17 -0.01 -34.63
C ARG A 10 -54.05 -1.24 -35.52
N PHE A 11 -54.32 -2.43 -34.98
CA PHE A 11 -53.97 -3.68 -35.64
C PHE A 11 -55.15 -4.63 -35.89
N GLY A 12 -56.33 -4.35 -35.33
CA GLY A 12 -57.57 -5.09 -35.59
C GLY A 12 -57.69 -6.44 -34.88
N TYR A 13 -56.91 -6.68 -33.82
CA TYR A 13 -56.97 -7.90 -33.02
C TYR A 13 -56.57 -7.63 -31.57
N PHE A 14 -57.02 -8.47 -30.64
CA PHE A 14 -56.58 -8.41 -29.25
C PHE A 14 -55.30 -9.22 -29.06
N SER A 15 -54.51 -8.86 -28.05
CA SER A 15 -53.27 -9.58 -27.74
C SER A 15 -53.54 -10.98 -27.18
N THR A 16 -54.75 -11.24 -26.68
CA THR A 16 -55.26 -12.53 -26.21
C THR A 16 -55.50 -13.52 -27.35
N ASP A 17 -55.80 -13.02 -28.54
CA ASP A 17 -56.04 -13.84 -29.74
C ASP A 17 -54.72 -14.32 -30.36
N LEU A 18 -53.60 -13.77 -29.89
CA LEU A 18 -52.27 -14.08 -30.39
C LEU A 18 -51.62 -15.21 -29.61
N LYS A 19 -51.02 -16.14 -30.34
CA LYS A 19 -50.07 -17.09 -29.74
C LYS A 19 -48.94 -16.33 -29.02
N PRO A 20 -48.44 -16.80 -27.87
CA PRO A 20 -47.40 -16.10 -27.10
C PRO A 20 -46.13 -15.75 -27.89
N LYS A 21 -45.73 -16.60 -28.85
CA LYS A 21 -44.55 -16.38 -29.71
C LYS A 21 -44.90 -15.71 -31.06
N SER A 22 -46.02 -15.02 -31.15
CA SER A 22 -46.43 -14.32 -32.38
C SER A 22 -45.53 -13.11 -32.67
N ASN A 23 -45.21 -12.89 -33.95
CA ASN A 23 -44.51 -11.69 -34.42
C ASN A 23 -45.45 -10.51 -34.69
N LYS A 24 -46.77 -10.71 -34.54
CA LYS A 24 -47.76 -9.63 -34.62
C LYS A 24 -47.49 -8.57 -33.55
N LYS A 25 -47.71 -7.31 -33.94
CA LYS A 25 -47.41 -6.13 -33.13
C LYS A 25 -48.50 -5.90 -32.09
N ILE A 26 -48.09 -5.38 -30.95
CA ILE A 26 -48.96 -4.94 -29.87
C ILE A 26 -48.42 -3.64 -29.29
N ILE A 27 -49.31 -2.86 -28.68
CA ILE A 27 -48.94 -1.66 -27.94
C ILE A 27 -48.75 -2.03 -26.48
N ALA A 28 -47.53 -1.83 -25.98
CA ALA A 28 -47.16 -2.10 -24.61
C ALA A 28 -46.82 -0.80 -23.88
N VAL A 29 -47.29 -0.69 -22.64
CA VAL A 29 -47.05 0.42 -21.71
C VAL A 29 -46.17 -0.09 -20.57
N CYS A 30 -45.13 0.66 -20.23
CA CYS A 30 -44.23 0.31 -19.13
C CYS A 30 -44.89 0.57 -17.77
N ASP A 31 -44.96 -0.43 -16.88
CA ASP A 31 -45.66 -0.29 -15.59
C ASP A 31 -44.99 0.67 -14.58
N ILE A 32 -43.81 1.23 -14.90
CA ILE A 32 -43.06 2.12 -14.00
C ILE A 32 -42.99 3.56 -14.50
N CYS A 33 -42.94 3.75 -15.82
CA CYS A 33 -42.70 5.08 -16.41
C CYS A 33 -43.66 5.42 -17.54
N ASP A 34 -44.70 4.59 -17.72
CA ASP A 34 -45.76 4.72 -18.71
C ASP A 34 -45.28 4.87 -20.16
N LYS A 35 -44.00 4.55 -20.42
CA LYS A 35 -43.44 4.61 -21.76
C LYS A 35 -44.16 3.61 -22.68
N ILE A 36 -44.85 4.16 -23.67
CA ILE A 36 -45.54 3.43 -24.73
C ILE A 36 -44.52 2.92 -25.75
N ARG A 37 -44.70 1.69 -26.21
CA ARG A 37 -43.80 1.02 -27.15
C ARG A 37 -44.56 0.00 -28.00
N GLU A 38 -44.34 0.07 -29.30
CA GLU A 38 -44.82 -0.93 -30.24
C GLU A 38 -43.82 -2.08 -30.34
N VAL A 39 -44.24 -3.29 -29.96
CA VAL A 39 -43.37 -4.48 -29.91
C VAL A 39 -44.09 -5.69 -30.49
N ALA A 40 -43.33 -6.67 -30.98
CA ALA A 40 -43.93 -7.98 -31.27
C ALA A 40 -44.40 -8.65 -29.97
N LYS A 41 -45.51 -9.40 -30.02
CA LYS A 41 -46.01 -10.16 -28.85
C LYS A 41 -44.94 -11.08 -28.25
N SER A 42 -44.13 -11.70 -29.11
CA SER A 42 -43.00 -12.54 -28.73
C SER A 42 -41.89 -11.80 -27.95
N GLN A 43 -41.80 -10.48 -28.07
CA GLN A 43 -40.81 -9.61 -27.43
C GLN A 43 -41.43 -8.76 -26.31
N TYR A 44 -42.69 -9.02 -25.97
CA TYR A 44 -43.38 -8.30 -24.93
C TYR A 44 -42.73 -8.51 -23.56
N HIS A 45 -42.61 -7.41 -22.83
CA HIS A 45 -42.19 -7.37 -21.43
C HIS A 45 -43.02 -6.30 -20.73
N ALA A 46 -43.30 -6.49 -19.44
CA ALA A 46 -44.08 -5.54 -18.66
C ALA A 46 -43.37 -4.18 -18.49
N LEU A 47 -42.03 -4.21 -18.42
CA LEU A 47 -41.18 -3.02 -18.27
C LEU A 47 -40.44 -2.66 -19.56
N CYS A 48 -40.17 -1.37 -19.77
CA CYS A 48 -39.21 -0.93 -20.78
C CYS A 48 -37.78 -1.31 -20.38
N HIS A 49 -36.85 -1.34 -21.34
CA HIS A 49 -35.44 -1.71 -21.09
C HIS A 49 -34.83 -0.90 -19.94
N HIS A 50 -35.05 0.41 -19.90
CA HIS A 50 -34.50 1.31 -18.88
C HIS A 50 -34.99 1.03 -17.46
N CYS A 51 -36.29 0.75 -17.31
CA CYS A 51 -36.87 0.40 -16.01
C CYS A 51 -36.43 -1.02 -15.61
N ALA A 52 -36.44 -1.96 -16.55
CA ALA A 52 -35.99 -3.33 -16.32
C ALA A 52 -34.50 -3.40 -15.90
N ILE A 53 -33.64 -2.51 -16.41
CA ILE A 53 -32.22 -2.51 -16.03
C ILE A 53 -31.96 -2.05 -14.60
N ARG A 54 -32.87 -1.29 -14.01
CA ARG A 54 -32.76 -0.64 -12.69
C ARG A 54 -33.36 -1.47 -11.55
N THR A 55 -33.98 -2.62 -11.84
CA THR A 55 -34.58 -3.44 -10.80
C THR A 55 -33.50 -4.10 -9.93
N GLU A 56 -33.77 -4.16 -8.63
CA GLU A 56 -32.93 -4.84 -7.62
C GLU A 56 -32.66 -6.30 -8.04
N GLU A 57 -33.70 -7.00 -8.47
CA GLU A 57 -33.63 -8.41 -8.90
C GLU A 57 -32.60 -8.65 -10.01
N ARG A 58 -32.56 -7.76 -11.02
CA ARG A 58 -31.61 -7.87 -12.12
C ARG A 58 -30.19 -7.62 -11.64
N SER A 59 -29.99 -6.62 -10.76
CA SER A 59 -28.69 -6.33 -10.16
C SER A 59 -28.16 -7.56 -9.40
N ILE A 60 -29.00 -8.16 -8.54
CA ILE A 60 -28.67 -9.37 -7.78
C ILE A 60 -28.33 -10.53 -8.72
N LYS A 61 -29.12 -10.76 -9.77
CA LYS A 61 -28.89 -11.84 -10.74
C LYS A 61 -27.54 -11.69 -11.47
N ILE A 62 -27.21 -10.48 -11.90
CA ILE A 62 -25.91 -10.18 -12.55
C ILE A 62 -24.77 -10.35 -11.55
N GLY A 63 -24.93 -9.84 -10.32
CA GLY A 63 -23.95 -9.99 -9.25
C GLY A 63 -23.63 -11.46 -8.96
N LYS A 64 -24.66 -12.30 -8.78
CA LYS A 64 -24.51 -13.75 -8.60
C LYS A 64 -23.79 -14.42 -9.78
N ARG A 65 -24.16 -14.06 -11.02
CA ARG A 65 -23.54 -14.63 -12.24
C ARG A 65 -22.05 -14.30 -12.38
N ASN A 66 -21.61 -13.15 -11.87
CA ASN A 66 -20.24 -12.65 -11.99
C ASN A 66 -19.38 -12.95 -10.75
N LYS A 67 -19.99 -13.36 -9.64
CA LYS A 67 -19.29 -13.69 -8.40
C LYS A 67 -18.25 -14.78 -8.65
N GLY A 68 -17.00 -14.52 -8.28
CA GLY A 68 -15.87 -15.46 -8.40
C GLY A 68 -15.30 -15.63 -9.81
N LYS A 69 -15.84 -14.94 -10.83
CA LYS A 69 -15.27 -15.00 -12.18
C LYS A 69 -14.05 -14.10 -12.29
N ILE A 70 -12.88 -14.71 -12.39
CA ILE A 70 -11.62 -14.03 -12.66
C ILE A 70 -11.37 -14.08 -14.17
N ILE A 71 -11.09 -12.93 -14.77
CA ILE A 71 -10.67 -12.87 -16.17
C ILE A 71 -9.26 -13.47 -16.25
N SER A 72 -9.04 -14.42 -17.15
CA SER A 72 -7.72 -15.03 -17.36
C SER A 72 -6.68 -13.96 -17.77
N GLU A 73 -5.41 -14.18 -17.42
CA GLU A 73 -4.33 -13.25 -17.79
C GLU A 73 -4.22 -13.08 -19.31
N GLU A 74 -4.39 -14.16 -20.07
CA GLU A 74 -4.45 -14.11 -21.53
C GLU A 74 -5.55 -13.17 -22.03
N ARG A 75 -6.75 -13.26 -21.45
CA ARG A 75 -7.88 -12.40 -21.82
C ARG A 75 -7.64 -10.95 -21.39
N LYS A 76 -6.99 -10.71 -20.25
CA LYS A 76 -6.57 -9.35 -19.83
C LYS A 76 -5.57 -8.76 -20.82
N GLU A 77 -4.63 -9.56 -21.30
CA GLU A 77 -3.61 -9.10 -22.25
C GLU A 77 -4.21 -8.76 -23.63
N ILE A 78 -5.16 -9.56 -24.11
CA ILE A 78 -5.93 -9.23 -25.34
C ILE A 78 -6.66 -7.89 -25.17
N LEU A 79 -7.32 -7.68 -24.02
CA LEU A 79 -8.01 -6.42 -23.74
C LEU A 79 -7.05 -5.23 -23.66
N ARG A 80 -5.87 -5.41 -23.02
CA ARG A 80 -4.83 -4.38 -22.95
C ARG A 80 -4.34 -3.97 -24.33
N LYS A 81 -4.04 -4.94 -25.20
CA LYS A 81 -3.61 -4.68 -26.59
C LYS A 81 -4.67 -3.94 -27.39
N LYS A 82 -5.94 -4.37 -27.28
CA LYS A 82 -7.06 -3.72 -27.98
C LYS A 82 -7.32 -2.27 -27.52
N MET A 83 -6.98 -1.93 -26.28
CA MET A 83 -7.24 -0.58 -25.72
C MET A 83 -6.01 0.34 -25.75
N LYS A 84 -4.92 -0.06 -26.44
CA LYS A 84 -3.68 0.71 -26.55
C LYS A 84 -3.49 1.28 -27.96
N GLY A 85 -2.94 2.49 -28.03
CA GLY A 85 -2.60 3.14 -29.30
C GLY A 85 -3.82 3.26 -30.22
N GLU A 86 -3.59 3.15 -31.53
CA GLU A 86 -4.60 3.25 -32.59
C GLU A 86 -5.71 2.19 -32.50
N GLY A 87 -5.48 1.07 -31.81
CA GLY A 87 -6.51 0.06 -31.57
C GLY A 87 -7.61 0.53 -30.61
N ASN A 88 -7.33 1.55 -29.78
CA ASN A 88 -8.32 2.10 -28.87
C ASN A 88 -9.37 2.91 -29.66
N PRO A 89 -10.69 2.60 -29.53
CA PRO A 89 -11.74 3.35 -30.24
C PRO A 89 -11.77 4.85 -29.96
N MET A 90 -11.11 5.30 -28.89
CA MET A 90 -10.98 6.70 -28.48
C MET A 90 -9.61 7.30 -28.80
N TYR A 91 -8.71 6.57 -29.46
CA TYR A 91 -7.41 7.08 -29.86
C TYR A 91 -7.55 8.26 -30.84
N GLY A 92 -6.79 9.33 -30.59
CA GLY A 92 -6.85 10.57 -31.39
C GLY A 92 -8.15 11.37 -31.24
N LYS A 93 -9.17 10.86 -30.53
CA LYS A 93 -10.43 11.58 -30.32
C LYS A 93 -10.30 12.48 -29.10
N HIS A 94 -10.45 13.78 -29.33
CA HIS A 94 -10.51 14.78 -28.26
C HIS A 94 -11.92 15.37 -28.16
N HIS A 95 -12.38 15.57 -26.92
CA HIS A 95 -13.58 16.34 -26.70
C HIS A 95 -13.40 17.77 -27.20
N THR A 96 -14.43 18.30 -27.85
CA THR A 96 -14.51 19.73 -28.20
C THR A 96 -14.44 20.59 -26.94
N LYS A 97 -14.03 21.85 -27.08
CA LYS A 97 -14.00 22.80 -25.96
C LYS A 97 -15.38 22.94 -25.30
N GLU A 98 -16.44 22.98 -26.11
CA GLU A 98 -17.83 23.04 -25.64
C GLU A 98 -18.21 21.79 -24.81
N SER A 99 -17.90 20.58 -25.29
CA SER A 99 -18.18 19.36 -24.53
C SER A 99 -17.39 19.29 -23.23
N LYS A 100 -16.13 19.75 -23.21
CA LYS A 100 -15.34 19.88 -21.98
C LYS A 100 -15.99 20.85 -20.99
N GLN A 101 -16.53 21.96 -21.48
CA GLN A 101 -17.22 22.94 -20.65
C GLN A 101 -18.51 22.36 -20.05
N LYS A 102 -19.37 21.72 -20.86
CA LYS A 102 -20.58 21.04 -20.35
C LYS A 102 -20.27 20.00 -19.29
N ILE A 103 -19.20 19.22 -19.47
CA ILE A 103 -18.74 18.26 -18.46
C ILE A 103 -18.33 19.00 -17.18
N LYS A 104 -17.54 20.07 -17.30
CA LYS A 104 -17.10 20.88 -16.15
C LYS A 104 -18.28 21.49 -15.38
N ASP A 105 -19.28 22.02 -16.09
CA ASP A 105 -20.46 22.66 -15.49
C ASP A 105 -21.34 21.67 -14.71
N ASN A 106 -21.32 20.38 -15.08
CA ASN A 106 -22.07 19.33 -14.41
C ASN A 106 -21.27 18.61 -13.31
N ILE A 107 -19.97 18.87 -13.16
CA ILE A 107 -19.16 18.30 -12.08
C ILE A 107 -19.30 19.20 -10.85
N PRO A 108 -19.82 18.70 -9.71
CA PRO A 108 -19.87 19.49 -8.49
C PRO A 108 -18.45 19.85 -8.04
N ASP A 109 -18.27 21.05 -7.50
CA ASP A 109 -17.00 21.44 -6.91
C ASP A 109 -16.65 20.48 -5.77
N LYS A 110 -15.45 19.89 -5.83
CA LYS A 110 -14.89 18.99 -4.81
C LYS A 110 -13.63 19.56 -4.20
N SER A 111 -13.44 20.87 -4.27
CA SER A 111 -12.31 21.56 -3.64
C SER A 111 -12.55 21.80 -2.15
N GLY A 112 -11.47 21.86 -1.37
CA GLY A 112 -11.53 22.20 0.06
C GLY A 112 -12.57 21.39 0.85
N LYS A 113 -13.50 22.10 1.49
CA LYS A 113 -14.59 21.53 2.30
C LYS A 113 -15.68 20.84 1.48
N ASN A 114 -15.76 21.11 0.17
CA ASN A 114 -16.75 20.50 -0.72
C ASN A 114 -16.33 19.09 -1.16
N ASN A 115 -15.09 18.69 -0.89
CA ASN A 115 -14.66 17.32 -1.09
C ASN A 115 -15.37 16.40 -0.07
N PRO A 116 -16.10 15.36 -0.49
CA PRO A 116 -16.67 14.38 0.45
C PRO A 116 -15.60 13.66 1.30
N ASN A 117 -14.34 13.68 0.84
CA ASN A 117 -13.18 13.21 1.60
C ASN A 117 -12.51 14.29 2.45
N TRP A 118 -13.15 15.43 2.71
CA TRP A 118 -12.61 16.46 3.60
C TRP A 118 -12.91 16.13 5.07
N HIS A 119 -11.87 16.19 5.92
CA HIS A 119 -11.95 15.75 7.33
C HIS A 119 -11.31 16.77 8.29
N GLY A 120 -11.70 18.04 8.20
CA GLY A 120 -11.27 19.05 9.19
C GLY A 120 -9.99 19.83 8.89
N GLY A 121 -9.43 19.73 7.68
CA GLY A 121 -8.29 20.56 7.26
C GLY A 121 -7.00 20.31 8.05
N LYS A 122 -6.13 21.32 8.15
CA LYS A 122 -4.89 21.24 8.92
C LYS A 122 -5.10 21.73 10.35
N ILE A 123 -4.38 21.13 11.30
CA ILE A 123 -4.38 21.46 12.73
C ILE A 123 -3.02 22.08 13.09
N LYS A 124 -3.03 23.13 13.92
CA LYS A 124 -1.82 23.76 14.48
C LYS A 124 -1.30 22.96 15.68
N LEU A 125 0.01 22.73 15.72
CA LEU A 125 0.71 21.92 16.70
C LEU A 125 1.96 22.67 17.18
N ILE A 126 2.39 22.43 18.41
CA ILE A 126 3.62 22.99 18.98
C ILE A 126 4.70 21.91 18.96
N CYS A 127 5.88 22.22 18.42
CA CYS A 127 6.99 21.28 18.41
C CYS A 127 7.60 21.15 19.82
N PRO A 128 7.74 19.95 20.40
CA PRO A 128 8.30 19.78 21.76
C PRO A 128 9.81 20.01 21.85
N VAL A 129 10.49 20.24 20.72
CA VAL A 129 11.96 20.41 20.65
C VAL A 129 12.38 21.86 20.50
N CYS A 130 11.59 22.66 19.78
CA CYS A 130 11.95 24.03 19.43
C CYS A 130 10.78 25.01 19.57
N GLU A 131 9.65 24.54 20.10
CA GLU A 131 8.45 25.33 20.42
C GLU A 131 7.78 26.03 19.23
N THR A 132 8.29 25.81 18.02
CA THR A 132 7.70 26.36 16.78
C THR A 132 6.32 25.78 16.53
N ILE A 133 5.37 26.66 16.20
CA ILE A 133 4.02 26.29 15.77
C ILE A 133 4.06 25.85 14.31
N PHE A 134 3.48 24.69 13.99
CA PHE A 134 3.43 24.13 12.64
C PHE A 134 2.08 23.45 12.35
N GLU A 135 1.78 23.22 11.08
CA GLU A 135 0.51 22.66 10.64
C GLU A 135 0.64 21.25 10.06
N ARG A 136 -0.31 20.37 10.41
CA ARG A 136 -0.41 19.01 9.87
C ARG A 136 -1.85 18.58 9.66
N THR A 137 -2.06 17.63 8.75
CA THR A 137 -3.36 16.97 8.59
C THR A 137 -3.59 15.92 9.69
N PRO A 138 -4.86 15.63 10.08
CA PRO A 138 -5.16 14.57 11.04
C PRO A 138 -4.56 13.20 10.68
N SER A 139 -4.50 12.86 9.38
CA SER A 139 -3.90 11.60 8.90
C SER A 139 -2.40 11.52 9.19
N GLU A 140 -1.66 12.61 9.01
CA GLU A 140 -0.23 12.67 9.35
C GLU A 140 0.00 12.54 10.86
N ILE A 141 -0.89 13.11 11.68
CA ILE A 141 -0.83 12.97 13.13
C ILE A 141 -1.08 11.51 13.53
N LYS A 142 -2.13 10.88 12.98
CA LYS A 142 -2.49 9.47 13.25
C LYS A 142 -1.37 8.50 12.90
N THR A 143 -0.61 8.78 11.84
CA THR A 143 0.55 7.98 11.41
C THR A 143 1.86 8.32 12.16
N GLY A 144 1.80 9.20 13.16
CA GLY A 144 2.94 9.56 14.02
C GLY A 144 3.85 10.65 13.47
N ARG A 145 3.55 11.23 12.29
CA ARG A 145 4.33 12.31 11.64
C ARG A 145 3.97 13.71 12.14
N GLY A 146 3.03 13.83 13.07
CA GLY A 146 2.57 15.09 13.66
C GLY A 146 3.30 15.56 14.93
N LYS A 147 4.38 14.90 15.36
CA LYS A 147 5.04 15.23 16.64
C LYS A 147 6.03 16.40 16.58
N HIS A 148 6.69 16.60 15.46
CA HIS A 148 7.78 17.58 15.32
C HIS A 148 7.62 18.42 14.07
N CYS A 149 8.07 19.68 14.11
CA CYS A 149 7.95 20.60 12.99
C CYS A 149 8.80 20.19 11.76
N SER A 150 9.93 19.51 12.00
CA SER A 150 10.92 19.17 10.98
C SER A 150 11.62 17.83 11.26
N LEU A 151 12.27 17.27 10.24
CA LEU A 151 13.12 16.08 10.38
C LEU A 151 14.26 16.32 11.38
N SER A 152 14.81 17.55 11.42
CA SER A 152 15.85 17.93 12.38
C SER A 152 15.37 17.82 13.83
N CYS A 153 14.21 18.41 14.15
CA CYS A 153 13.62 18.28 15.48
C CYS A 153 13.27 16.83 15.81
N SER A 154 12.71 16.08 14.86
CA SER A 154 12.44 14.67 15.07
C SER A 154 13.70 13.84 15.34
N ARG A 155 14.86 14.20 14.78
CA ARG A 155 16.13 13.53 15.07
C ARG A 155 16.64 13.89 16.46
N LYS A 156 16.59 15.17 16.85
CA LYS A 156 16.95 15.62 18.21
C LYS A 156 16.12 14.95 19.30
N ALA A 157 14.85 14.68 19.03
CA ALA A 157 13.97 14.00 19.97
C ALA A 157 14.17 12.48 20.06
N ARG A 158 14.97 11.86 19.17
CA ARG A 158 15.24 10.42 19.26
C ARG A 158 16.11 10.16 20.48
N LYS A 159 15.61 9.31 21.40
CA LYS A 159 16.41 8.74 22.48
C LYS A 159 17.28 7.64 21.88
N ILE A 160 18.57 7.92 21.68
CA ILE A 160 19.57 6.88 21.38
C ILE A 160 20.00 6.27 22.71
N GLN A 161 20.17 4.95 22.75
CA GLN A 161 20.64 4.27 23.96
C GLN A 161 22.09 4.69 24.21
N THR A 162 22.36 5.26 25.39
CA THR A 162 23.70 5.77 25.75
C THR A 162 24.47 4.82 26.66
N HIS A 163 23.88 3.69 27.05
CA HIS A 163 24.48 2.74 27.97
C HIS A 163 24.69 1.39 27.27
N HIS A 164 25.81 0.76 27.59
CA HIS A 164 26.13 -0.58 27.13
C HIS A 164 25.08 -1.59 27.59
N THR A 165 24.73 -2.53 26.72
CA THR A 165 24.03 -3.74 27.14
C THR A 165 24.98 -4.68 27.93
N LYS A 166 24.43 -5.66 28.66
CA LYS A 166 25.29 -6.62 29.39
C LYS A 166 26.25 -7.37 28.45
N PRO A 167 25.82 -7.89 27.29
CA PRO A 167 26.74 -8.53 26.35
C PRO A 167 27.83 -7.58 25.82
N GLU A 168 27.48 -6.32 25.54
CA GLU A 168 28.47 -5.28 25.16
C GLU A 168 29.52 -5.05 26.25
N LEU A 169 29.12 -4.99 27.53
CA LEU A 169 30.05 -4.86 28.64
C LEU A 169 31.01 -6.05 28.74
N ILE A 170 30.53 -7.27 28.52
CA ILE A 170 31.37 -8.48 28.54
C ILE A 170 32.43 -8.38 27.42
N PHE A 171 32.00 -8.06 26.20
CA PHE A 171 32.95 -7.90 25.08
C PHE A 171 33.96 -6.78 25.36
N GLU A 172 33.52 -5.63 25.88
CA GLU A 172 34.41 -4.52 26.24
C GLU A 172 35.44 -4.92 27.30
N GLN A 173 35.06 -5.73 28.30
CA GLN A 173 35.98 -6.26 29.30
C GLN A 173 37.03 -7.18 28.67
N ILE A 174 36.63 -8.03 27.73
CA ILE A 174 37.55 -8.91 26.99
C ILE A 174 38.52 -8.09 26.15
N CYS A 175 38.05 -7.03 25.49
CA CYS A 175 38.94 -6.10 24.79
C CYS A 175 39.96 -5.47 25.72
N LYS A 176 39.56 -5.01 26.91
CA LYS A 176 40.48 -4.44 27.91
C LYS A 176 41.48 -5.47 28.43
N LYS A 177 41.03 -6.70 28.69
CA LYS A 177 41.85 -7.79 29.23
C LYS A 177 42.97 -8.22 28.26
N TYR A 178 42.67 -8.27 26.96
CA TYR A 178 43.59 -8.75 25.93
C TYR A 178 44.18 -7.64 25.06
N ASP A 179 44.05 -6.37 25.48
CA ASP A 179 44.50 -5.18 24.75
C ASP A 179 44.02 -5.16 23.27
N LEU A 180 42.77 -5.56 23.06
CA LEU A 180 42.18 -5.58 21.72
C LEU A 180 41.79 -4.18 21.29
N GLN A 181 42.21 -3.80 20.08
CA GLN A 181 42.04 -2.47 19.52
C GLN A 181 40.64 -2.26 18.93
N TYR A 182 39.63 -2.31 19.79
CA TYR A 182 38.23 -2.03 19.47
C TYR A 182 37.66 -0.94 20.36
N LYS A 183 36.84 -0.07 19.79
CA LYS A 183 36.16 1.03 20.48
C LYS A 183 34.65 0.87 20.35
N TYR A 184 33.93 1.10 21.45
CA TYR A 184 32.47 1.13 21.47
C TYR A 184 31.93 2.31 20.65
N THR A 185 30.92 2.02 19.83
CA THR A 185 30.18 2.98 19.01
C THR A 185 28.66 2.76 19.02
N GLY A 186 28.16 1.79 19.80
CA GLY A 186 26.72 1.48 19.91
C GLY A 186 25.86 2.61 20.49
N ASP A 187 26.49 3.64 21.04
CA ASP A 187 25.86 4.90 21.46
C ASP A 187 25.49 5.83 20.29
N GLY A 188 25.73 5.42 19.04
CA GLY A 188 25.48 6.24 17.87
C GLY A 188 26.58 7.27 17.58
N SER A 189 27.74 7.21 18.25
CA SER A 189 28.86 8.14 18.03
C SER A 189 29.53 7.99 16.65
N PHE A 190 29.35 6.86 15.97
CA PHE A 190 29.95 6.57 14.67
C PHE A 190 28.99 5.85 13.72
N TRP A 191 28.90 6.31 12.46
CA TRP A 191 28.02 5.73 11.46
C TRP A 191 28.78 5.44 10.17
N ILE A 192 28.53 4.28 9.59
CA ILE A 192 29.07 3.84 8.31
C ILE A 192 27.99 4.02 7.24
N GLY A 193 28.31 4.77 6.19
CA GLY A 193 27.44 4.95 5.04
C GLY A 193 26.42 6.09 5.19
N LYS A 194 25.71 6.38 4.09
CA LYS A 194 24.68 7.43 4.00
C LYS A 194 23.30 6.88 3.68
N ASN A 195 23.23 5.83 2.84
CA ASN A 195 21.98 5.18 2.47
C ASN A 195 22.20 3.75 1.91
N PRO A 196 21.83 2.71 2.67
CA PRO A 196 21.51 2.74 4.10
C PRO A 196 22.76 3.10 4.94
N SER A 197 22.55 3.69 6.12
CA SER A 197 23.59 3.93 7.13
C SER A 197 23.51 2.89 8.24
N VAL A 198 24.65 2.49 8.79
CA VAL A 198 24.77 1.44 9.81
C VAL A 198 25.61 1.97 10.97
N ASN A 199 25.14 1.75 12.20
CA ASN A 199 25.89 2.00 13.43
C ASN A 199 26.28 0.63 14.02
N PRO A 200 27.57 0.26 13.98
CA PRO A 200 28.07 -0.94 14.66
C PRO A 200 28.19 -0.73 16.17
N ASP A 201 28.21 -1.82 16.93
CA ASP A 201 28.39 -1.77 18.38
C ASP A 201 29.84 -1.46 18.74
N PHE A 202 30.80 -2.06 18.02
CA PHE A 202 32.22 -1.72 18.13
C PHE A 202 32.87 -1.61 16.76
N VAL A 203 33.93 -0.81 16.67
CA VAL A 203 34.77 -0.70 15.49
C VAL A 203 36.23 -0.85 15.86
N ASN A 204 37.00 -1.43 14.94
CA ASN A 204 38.45 -1.52 15.09
C ASN A 204 39.09 -0.13 14.97
N CYS A 205 40.08 0.17 15.83
CA CYS A 205 40.79 1.45 15.85
C CYS A 205 42.23 1.40 15.31
N ASN A 206 42.64 0.29 14.69
CA ASN A 206 44.00 0.05 14.20
C ASN A 206 44.19 0.30 12.69
N GLY A 207 43.21 0.97 12.07
CA GLY A 207 43.20 1.26 10.64
C GLY A 207 42.52 0.19 9.80
N LYS A 208 42.17 -0.98 10.36
CA LYS A 208 41.35 -1.97 9.66
C LYS A 208 39.86 -1.59 9.69
N LYS A 209 39.17 -1.71 8.55
CA LYS A 209 37.72 -1.49 8.44
C LYS A 209 36.93 -2.70 8.93
N ILE A 210 36.99 -2.97 10.23
CA ILE A 210 36.28 -4.08 10.89
C ILE A 210 35.23 -3.50 11.84
N ALA A 211 34.00 -3.95 11.66
CA ALA A 211 32.86 -3.64 12.51
C ALA A 211 32.43 -4.91 13.26
N ILE A 212 32.16 -4.78 14.55
CA ILE A 212 31.63 -5.83 15.41
C ILE A 212 30.16 -5.49 15.73
N GLU A 213 29.28 -6.48 15.64
CA GLU A 213 27.92 -6.40 16.18
C GLU A 213 27.66 -7.51 17.19
N ILE A 214 26.96 -7.16 18.27
CA ILE A 214 26.55 -8.05 19.34
C ILE A 214 25.05 -8.29 19.22
N PHE A 215 24.71 -9.49 18.75
CA PHE A 215 23.33 -9.88 18.47
C PHE A 215 22.68 -10.54 19.68
N GLY A 216 21.64 -9.92 20.23
CA GLY A 216 20.74 -10.61 21.15
C GLY A 216 20.01 -11.78 20.47
N ASP A 217 20.08 -12.98 21.05
CA ASP A 217 19.57 -14.23 20.46
C ASP A 217 18.08 -14.14 20.10
N TYR A 218 17.26 -13.57 20.98
CA TYR A 218 15.84 -13.38 20.73
C TYR A 218 15.56 -12.32 19.65
N TRP A 219 16.24 -11.18 19.73
CA TRP A 219 15.90 -9.99 18.94
C TRP A 219 16.37 -10.07 17.49
N HIS A 220 17.49 -10.75 17.24
CA HIS A 220 18.14 -10.82 15.93
C HIS A 220 18.00 -12.19 15.25
N SER A 221 17.39 -13.17 15.91
CA SER A 221 17.07 -14.46 15.29
C SER A 221 15.85 -14.33 14.36
N PRO A 222 15.98 -14.63 13.06
CA PRO A 222 14.82 -14.66 12.15
C PRO A 222 13.77 -15.72 12.52
N LEU A 223 14.16 -16.74 13.31
CA LEU A 223 13.26 -17.77 13.79
C LEU A 223 12.37 -17.27 14.92
N LEU A 224 12.92 -16.44 15.82
CA LEU A 224 12.22 -15.92 17.00
C LEU A 224 11.54 -14.57 16.73
N ASN A 225 12.14 -13.74 15.87
CA ASN A 225 11.61 -12.42 15.49
C ASN A 225 11.23 -12.40 14.00
N ARG A 226 9.99 -12.76 13.69
CA ARG A 226 9.46 -12.83 12.31
C ARG A 226 9.32 -11.46 11.62
N ASN A 227 9.38 -10.37 12.38
CA ASN A 227 9.26 -9.00 11.88
C ASN A 227 10.62 -8.28 11.86
N LEU A 228 11.72 -9.02 11.86
CA LEU A 228 13.06 -8.46 11.81
C LEU A 228 13.31 -7.76 10.47
N ASP A 229 13.62 -6.46 10.53
CA ASP A 229 13.99 -5.68 9.34
C ASP A 229 15.22 -6.28 8.66
N TYR A 230 15.20 -6.37 7.32
CA TYR A 230 16.28 -6.99 6.56
C TYR A 230 17.65 -6.38 6.88
N ASN A 231 17.73 -5.06 7.04
CA ASN A 231 18.99 -4.36 7.32
C ASN A 231 19.51 -4.62 8.75
N ARG A 232 18.70 -5.24 9.61
CA ARG A 232 19.09 -5.70 10.96
C ARG A 232 19.44 -7.18 11.01
N THR A 233 19.27 -7.92 9.92
CA THR A 233 19.74 -9.30 9.81
C THR A 233 21.25 -9.34 9.56
N TYR A 234 21.90 -10.47 9.88
CA TYR A 234 23.30 -10.71 9.51
C TYR A 234 23.55 -10.45 8.03
N LYS A 235 22.67 -10.96 7.16
CA LYS A 235 22.81 -10.84 5.71
C LYS A 235 22.74 -9.38 5.27
N GLY A 236 21.73 -8.65 5.73
CA GLY A 236 21.56 -7.24 5.40
C GLY A 236 22.71 -6.36 5.92
N ARG A 237 23.09 -6.50 7.21
CA ARG A 237 24.24 -5.76 7.77
C ARG A 237 25.52 -6.05 6.98
N LYS A 238 25.80 -7.31 6.67
CA LYS A 238 26.99 -7.74 5.90
C LYS A 238 27.01 -7.12 4.50
N GLU A 239 25.89 -7.11 3.78
CA GLU A 239 25.79 -6.51 2.45
C GLU A 239 26.03 -5.00 2.48
N ILE A 240 25.48 -4.30 3.48
CA ILE A 240 25.64 -2.85 3.62
C ILE A 240 27.10 -2.51 3.97
N LEU A 241 27.68 -3.17 4.97
CA LEU A 241 29.06 -2.92 5.39
C LEU A 241 30.04 -3.25 4.27
N LYS A 242 29.84 -4.37 3.55
CA LYS A 242 30.64 -4.74 2.38
C LYS A 242 30.60 -3.66 1.29
N LYS A 243 29.43 -3.07 1.02
CA LYS A 243 29.28 -1.95 0.06
C LYS A 243 30.19 -0.75 0.41
N TYR A 244 30.44 -0.50 1.69
CA TYR A 244 31.32 0.57 2.16
C TYR A 244 32.77 0.12 2.45
N GLY A 245 33.12 -1.12 2.08
CA GLY A 245 34.45 -1.69 2.27
C GLY A 245 34.77 -2.09 3.71
N TRP A 246 33.74 -2.39 4.51
CA TRP A 246 33.87 -2.86 5.89
C TRP A 246 33.61 -4.36 5.99
N LYS A 247 34.41 -5.04 6.81
CA LYS A 247 34.19 -6.43 7.22
C LYS A 247 33.34 -6.43 8.49
N LEU A 248 32.36 -7.34 8.54
CA LEU A 248 31.47 -7.52 9.69
C LEU A 248 31.83 -8.82 10.40
N VAL A 249 32.01 -8.74 11.72
CA VAL A 249 32.06 -9.88 12.64
C VAL A 249 30.86 -9.76 13.58
N ILE A 250 30.20 -10.88 13.86
CA ILE A 250 29.07 -10.93 14.78
C ILE A 250 29.40 -11.86 15.94
N PHE A 251 29.05 -11.43 17.14
CA PHE A 251 28.95 -12.28 18.31
C PHE A 251 27.50 -12.34 18.76
N TRP A 252 26.98 -13.54 19.00
CA TRP A 252 25.68 -13.67 19.64
C TRP A 252 25.81 -13.45 21.14
N GLU A 253 24.72 -13.05 21.80
CA GLU A 253 24.66 -12.95 23.26
C GLU A 253 25.07 -14.28 23.91
N SER A 254 24.54 -15.39 23.39
CA SER A 254 24.95 -16.74 23.76
C SER A 254 26.45 -17.00 23.58
N ASP A 255 27.14 -16.36 22.63
CA ASP A 255 28.58 -16.51 22.44
C ASP A 255 29.42 -15.85 23.52
N LEU A 256 28.86 -14.82 24.18
CA LEU A 256 29.55 -14.02 25.19
C LEU A 256 29.37 -14.57 26.61
N ILE A 257 28.37 -15.42 26.83
CA ILE A 257 28.05 -16.01 28.15
C ILE A 257 28.54 -17.46 28.31
N ARG A 258 29.22 -18.00 27.29
CA ARG A 258 29.80 -19.35 27.33
C ARG A 258 30.94 -19.42 28.35
N ASN A 259 31.21 -20.62 28.86
CA ASN A 259 32.38 -20.87 29.71
C ASN A 259 33.72 -20.59 29.00
N ASP A 260 33.75 -20.79 27.67
CA ASP A 260 34.92 -20.60 26.80
C ASP A 260 34.87 -19.28 26.00
N ALA A 261 34.01 -18.33 26.39
CA ALA A 261 33.71 -17.13 25.61
C ALA A 261 34.96 -16.35 25.20
N GLU A 262 35.91 -16.14 26.11
CA GLU A 262 37.15 -15.41 25.83
C GLU A 262 37.95 -16.04 24.68
N GLN A 263 38.18 -17.35 24.74
CA GLN A 263 38.94 -18.09 23.71
C GLN A 263 38.19 -18.14 22.39
N PHE A 264 36.87 -18.34 22.45
CA PHE A 264 36.01 -18.30 21.27
C PHE A 264 36.11 -16.96 20.54
N ILE A 265 35.99 -15.84 21.26
CA ILE A 265 36.06 -14.50 20.70
C ILE A 265 37.42 -14.24 20.05
N LEU A 266 38.52 -14.55 20.76
CA LEU A 266 39.88 -14.38 20.23
C LEU A 266 40.06 -15.15 18.92
N GLN A 267 39.65 -16.42 18.88
CA GLN A 267 39.72 -17.25 17.68
C GLN A 267 38.86 -16.70 16.53
N GLN A 268 37.66 -16.20 16.82
CA GLN A 268 36.81 -15.59 15.79
C GLN A 268 37.39 -14.28 15.26
N LEU A 269 38.02 -13.47 16.11
CA LEU A 269 38.68 -12.24 15.68
C LEU A 269 39.91 -12.55 14.82
N GLU A 270 40.69 -13.57 15.13
CA GLU A 270 41.82 -14.02 14.30
C GLU A 270 41.38 -14.53 12.92
N ARG A 271 40.37 -15.40 12.86
CA ARG A 271 39.76 -15.87 11.60
C ARG A 271 39.04 -14.75 10.84
N GLY A 272 38.58 -13.76 11.59
CA GLY A 272 37.81 -12.60 11.16
C GLY A 272 38.66 -11.42 10.69
N VAL A 273 39.99 -11.53 10.64
CA VAL A 273 40.91 -10.57 9.99
C VAL A 273 41.21 -11.01 8.56
#